data_AF-A0A4R4BMN9-F1
#
_entry.id   AF-A0A4R4BMN9-F1
#
_cell.length_a   1.000
_cell.length_b   1.000
_cell.length_c   1.000
_cell.angle_alpha   90.00
_cell.angle_beta   90.00
_cell.angle_gamma   90.00
#
_symmetry.space_group_name_H-M   'P 1'
#
loop_
_entity.id
_entity.type
_entity.pdbx_description
1 polymer ?
#
loop_
_entity_poly.entity_id
_entity_poly.type
_entity_poly.pdbx_seq_one_letter_code
_entity_poly.pdbx_strand_id
1 'polypeptide(L)' 'KEVPTMLATAIKKKEQEWFKEGLMEGRNEGIALGEEKGRLEERRETARRMKQEQVSIDIIMRVTGLSREEIEEL' A
#
# COMPACT_ATOMS: atom_id res chain seq x y z
N LYS A 1 48.07 16.31 -4.37
CA LYS A 1 46.91 16.54 -3.48
C LYS A 1 45.71 15.74 -4.04
N GLU A 2 45.69 14.41 -3.88
CA GLU A 2 44.68 13.54 -4.50
C GLU A 2 43.66 12.99 -3.50
N VAL A 3 44.06 12.85 -2.23
CA VAL A 3 43.20 12.37 -1.13
C VAL A 3 41.93 13.22 -0.93
N PRO A 4 41.97 14.57 -0.95
CA PRO A 4 40.76 15.38 -0.81
C PRO A 4 39.76 15.18 -1.95
N THR A 5 40.25 14.94 -3.17
CA THR A 5 39.41 14.75 -4.36
C THR A 5 38.71 13.39 -4.33
N MET A 6 39.41 12.32 -3.94
CA MET A 6 38.80 11.00 -3.80
C MET A 6 37.73 10.96 -2.70
N LEU A 7 37.95 11.65 -1.58
CA LEU A 7 36.95 11.76 -0.51
C LEU A 7 35.68 12.49 -0.98
N ALA A 8 35.84 13.60 -1.70
CA ALA A 8 34.71 14.34 -2.26
C ALA A 8 33.89 13.50 -3.26
N THR A 9 34.56 12.71 -4.09
CA THR A 9 33.89 11.78 -5.02
C THR A 9 33.12 10.68 -4.27
N ALA A 10 33.70 10.13 -3.21
CA ALA A 10 33.05 9.10 -2.39
C ALA A 10 31.78 9.62 -1.70
N ILE A 11 31.84 10.83 -1.13
CA ILE A 11 30.68 11.49 -0.49
C ILE A 11 29.56 11.70 -1.52
N LYS A 12 29.89 12.29 -2.67
CA LYS A 12 28.90 12.55 -3.73
C LYS A 12 28.23 11.26 -4.23
N LYS A 13 29.00 10.17 -4.34
CA LYS A 13 28.44 8.86 -4.72
C LYS A 13 27.48 8.35 -3.65
N LYS A 14 27.85 8.47 -2.37
CA LYS A 14 26.99 8.07 -1.25
C LYS A 14 25.70 8.88 -1.18
N GLU A 15 25.76 10.19 -1.39
CA GLU A 15 24.55 11.03 -1.47
C GLU A 15 23.61 10.58 -2.60
N GLN A 16 24.16 10.25 -3.76
CA GLN A 16 23.36 9.73 -4.89
C GLN A 16 22.76 8.35 -4.60
N GLU A 17 23.49 7.48 -3.90
CA GLU A 17 22.99 6.18 -3.46
C GLU A 17 21.82 6.36 -2.49
N TRP A 18 22.00 7.15 -1.43
CA TRP A 18 20.94 7.42 -0.44
C TRP A 18 19.72 8.10 -1.05
N PHE A 19 19.90 9.05 -1.97
CA PHE A 19 18.78 9.68 -2.65
C PHE A 19 17.98 8.67 -3.48
N LYS A 20 18.67 7.75 -4.18
CA LYS A 20 18.01 6.69 -4.95
C LYS A 20 17.30 5.69 -4.04
N GLU A 21 17.94 5.30 -2.95
CA GLU A 21 17.35 4.41 -1.94
C GLU A 21 16.06 5.01 -1.38
N GLY A 22 16.09 6.27 -0.93
CA GLY A 22 14.90 6.94 -0.41
C GLY A 22 13.76 7.08 -1.44
N LEU A 23 14.10 7.33 -2.72
CA LEU A 23 13.09 7.36 -3.78
C LEU A 23 12.47 5.98 -4.05
N MET A 24 13.28 4.91 -4.01
CA MET A 24 12.80 3.54 -4.18
C MET A 24 11.92 3.11 -3.01
N GLU A 25 12.35 3.39 -1.78
CA GLU A 25 11.59 3.09 -0.57
C GLU A 25 10.25 3.80 -0.57
N GLY A 26 10.23 5.13 -0.75
CA GLY A 26 8.98 5.89 -0.79
C GLY A 26 8.03 5.47 -1.92
N ARG A 27 8.57 5.07 -3.08
CA ARG A 27 7.75 4.51 -4.17
C ARG A 27 7.16 3.16 -3.78
N ASN A 28 7.95 2.27 -3.18
CA ASN A 28 7.49 0.94 -2.79
C ASN A 28 6.45 1.00 -1.67
N GLU A 29 6.66 1.84 -0.67
CA GLU A 29 5.68 2.10 0.39
C GLU A 29 4.38 2.66 -0.19
N GLY A 30 4.47 3.64 -1.09
CA GLY A 30 3.29 4.22 -1.74
C GLY A 30 2.50 3.19 -2.55
N ILE A 31 3.16 2.29 -3.26
CA ILE A 31 2.52 1.20 -4.00
C ILE A 31 1.86 0.22 -3.02
N ALA A 32 2.56 -0.20 -1.96
CA ALA A 32 2.02 -1.14 -0.98
C ALA A 32 0.77 -0.60 -0.28
N LEU A 33 0.80 0.66 0.17
CA LEU A 33 -0.35 1.34 0.76
C LEU A 33 -1.51 1.48 -0.24
N GLY A 34 -1.20 1.79 -1.51
CA GLY A 34 -2.19 1.89 -2.57
C GLY A 34 -2.89 0.56 -2.86
N GLU A 35 -2.13 -0.53 -2.94
CA GLU A 35 -2.67 -1.88 -3.13
C GLU A 35 -3.52 -2.35 -1.96
N GLU A 36 -3.08 -2.11 -0.73
CA GLU A 36 -3.85 -2.45 0.47
C GLU A 36 -5.18 -1.70 0.51
N LYS A 37 -5.13 -0.38 0.29
CA LYS A 37 -6.33 0.47 0.25
C LYS A 37 -7.27 0.02 -0.87
N GLY A 38 -6.75 -0.25 -2.07
CA GLY A 38 -7.54 -0.71 -3.20
C GLY A 38 -8.24 -2.05 -2.92
N ARG A 39 -7.52 -3.03 -2.36
CA ARG A 39 -8.11 -4.32 -1.96
C ARG A 39 -9.21 -4.16 -0.91
N LEU A 40 -9.03 -3.27 0.06
CA LEU A 40 -10.04 -3.01 1.08
C LEU A 40 -11.28 -2.33 0.48
N GLU A 41 -11.09 -1.33 -0.38
CA GLU A 41 -12.18 -0.64 -1.08
C GLU A 41 -12.97 -1.59 -1.97
N GLU A 42 -12.30 -2.47 -2.72
CA GLU A 42 -12.93 -3.49 -3.55
C GLU A 42 -13.79 -4.48 -2.73
N ARG A 43 -13.27 -4.96 -1.59
CA ARG A 43 -14.03 -5.83 -0.67
C ARG A 43 -15.28 -5.13 -0.14
N ARG A 44 -15.16 -3.87 0.27
CA ARG A 44 -16.29 -3.06 0.76
C ARG A 44 -17.30 -2.80 -0.35
N GLU A 45 -16.86 -2.50 -1.56
CA GLU A 45 -17.76 -2.28 -2.70
C GLU A 45 -18.50 -3.56 -3.08
N THR A 46 -17.80 -4.70 -3.09
CA THR A 46 -18.40 -6.02 -3.33
C THR A 46 -19.44 -6.33 -2.27
N ALA A 47 -19.13 -6.14 -0.98
CA ALA A 47 -20.08 -6.33 0.11
C ALA A 47 -21.32 -5.42 -0.03
N ARG A 48 -21.14 -4.15 -0.40
CA ARG A 48 -22.27 -3.22 -0.66
C ARG A 48 -23.19 -3.74 -1.76
N ARG A 49 -22.63 -4.16 -2.90
CA ARG A 49 -23.42 -4.72 -4.01
C ARG A 49 -24.16 -5.99 -3.57
N MET A 50 -23.49 -6.90 -2.88
CA MET A 50 -24.13 -8.13 -2.38
C MET A 50 -25.27 -7.84 -1.39
N LYS A 51 -25.10 -6.84 -0.52
CA LYS A 51 -26.15 -6.38 0.41
C LYS A 51 -27.36 -5.80 -0.35
N GLN A 52 -27.12 -5.02 -1.41
CA GLN A 52 -28.18 -4.50 -2.29
C GLN A 52 -28.96 -5.63 -2.99
N GLU A 53 -28.25 -6.70 -3.39
CA GLU A 53 -28.84 -7.93 -3.94
C GLU A 53 -29.46 -8.84 -2.86
N GLN A 54 -29.60 -8.37 -1.62
CA GLN A 54 -30.21 -9.09 -0.49
C GLN A 54 -29.52 -10.42 -0.15
N VAL A 55 -28.23 -10.56 -0.49
CA VAL A 55 -27.42 -11.70 -0.07
C VAL A 55 -27.26 -11.69 1.44
N SER A 56 -27.38 -12.85 2.08
CA SER A 56 -27.27 -12.96 3.54
C SER A 56 -25.91 -12.49 4.05
N ILE A 57 -25.88 -11.79 5.20
CA ILE A 57 -24.66 -11.28 5.83
C ILE A 57 -23.61 -12.39 6.02
N ASP A 58 -24.01 -13.61 6.41
CA ASP A 58 -23.07 -14.72 6.62
C ASP A 58 -22.37 -15.18 5.32
N ILE A 59 -23.02 -15.04 4.17
CA ILE A 59 -22.38 -15.29 2.86
C ILE A 59 -21.42 -14.14 2.53
N ILE A 60 -21.85 -12.88 2.74
CA ILE A 60 -21.02 -11.71 2.47
C ILE A 60 -19.72 -11.78 3.28
N MET A 61 -19.80 -12.07 4.59
CA MET A 61 -18.63 -12.23 5.47
C MET A 61 -17.64 -13.28 4.93
N ARG A 62 -18.12 -14.45 4.51
CA ARG A 62 -17.25 -15.52 3.98
C ARG A 62 -16.59 -15.16 2.65
N VAL A 63 -17.25 -14.37 1.81
CA VAL A 63 -16.74 -13.99 0.48
C VAL A 63 -15.79 -12.80 0.56
N THR A 64 -16.14 -11.76 1.32
CA THR A 64 -15.37 -10.51 1.36
C THR A 64 -14.34 -10.49 2.50
N GLY A 65 -14.47 -11.38 3.48
CA GLY A 65 -13.62 -11.42 4.67
C GLY A 65 -13.85 -10.26 5.63
N LEU A 66 -14.90 -9.48 5.43
CA LEU A 66 -15.30 -8.39 6.33
C LEU A 66 -16.05 -8.95 7.54
N SER A 67 -15.96 -8.24 8.66
CA SER A 67 -16.73 -8.55 9.86
C SER A 67 -18.23 -8.25 9.64
N ARG A 68 -19.07 -8.79 10.53
CA ARG A 68 -20.50 -8.50 10.52
C ARG A 68 -20.75 -7.00 10.69
N GLU A 69 -20.06 -6.40 11.65
CA GLU A 69 -20.16 -4.98 11.99
C GLU A 69 -19.80 -4.12 10.79
N GLU A 70 -18.68 -4.44 10.12
CA GLU A 70 -18.26 -3.73 8.90
C GLU A 70 -19.32 -3.80 7.79
N ILE A 71 -20.00 -4.94 7.62
CA ILE A 71 -21.05 -5.13 6.60
C ILE A 71 -22.35 -4.42 6.99
N GLU A 72 -22.68 -4.39 8.28
CA GLU A 72 -23.88 -3.70 8.78
C GLU A 72 -23.76 -2.18 8.61
N GLU A 73 -22.56 -1.63 8.76
CA GLU A 73 -22.23 -0.21 8.54
C GLU A 73 -22.12 0.22 7.06
N LEU A 74 -22.06 -0.72 6.11
CA LEU A 74 -21.99 -0.47 4.65
C LEU A 74 -23.33 -0.08 4.03
#